data_AF-A0A6I6DHQ6-F1
#
_entry.id   AF-A0A6I6DHQ6-F1
#
_cell.length_a   1.000
_cell.length_b   1.000
_cell.length_c   1.000
_cell.angle_alpha   90.00
_cell.angle_beta   90.00
_cell.angle_gamma   90.00
#
_symmetry.space_group_name_H-M   'P 1'
#
loop_
_entity.id
_entity.type
_entity.pdbx_description
1 polymer ?
#
loop_
_entity_poly.entity_id
_entity_poly.type
_entity_poly.pdbx_seq_one_letter_code
_entity_poly.pdbx_strand_id
1 'polypeptide(L)'
;MLQAGYDYSRLPNYDDETKKRNKVKKIKRTYKVVNPERKFIIKIGCLAFLYALLLVFLCIKSSTLGYQVVELENEVHRIETANNRMSFAISEKSSLERIEKIAMQDMGMVRAGFSSEMAIPKTQHTINVAEIDSEVKVTADKEKPLDRIINSLSFLAQNN
;
A
#
# COMPACT_ATOMS: atom_id res chain seq x y z
N MET A 1 26.68 123.10 45.12
CA MET A 1 26.99 121.70 45.49
C MET A 1 25.84 120.84 44.98
N LEU A 2 26.03 120.09 43.90
CA LEU A 2 24.99 119.27 43.28
C LEU A 2 25.32 117.81 43.55
N GLN A 3 24.47 117.18 44.36
CA GLN A 3 24.54 115.76 44.69
C GLN A 3 23.88 114.99 43.54
N ALA A 4 24.69 114.40 42.66
CA ALA A 4 24.22 113.49 41.63
C ALA A 4 23.80 112.17 42.32
N GLY A 5 22.50 111.87 42.30
CA GLY A 5 21.97 110.59 42.73
C GLY A 5 22.42 109.50 41.75
N TYR A 6 23.06 108.46 42.26
CA TYR A 6 23.39 107.27 41.48
C TYR A 6 22.10 106.49 41.19
N ASP A 7 21.78 106.33 39.91
CA ASP A 7 20.66 105.53 39.41
C ASP A 7 21.07 104.05 39.35
N TYR A 8 20.57 103.26 40.30
CA TYR A 8 20.82 101.83 40.40
C TYR A 8 19.89 100.98 39.50
N SER A 9 19.10 101.60 38.63
CA SER A 9 18.16 100.88 37.75
C SER A 9 18.82 100.21 36.55
N ARG A 10 20.12 100.45 36.33
CA ARG A 10 20.89 99.85 35.23
C ARG A 10 21.81 98.74 35.74
N LEU A 11 21.22 97.69 36.27
CA LEU A 11 21.93 96.42 36.43
C LEU A 11 22.22 95.87 35.02
N PRO A 12 23.46 95.45 34.71
CA PRO A 12 23.71 94.68 33.50
C PRO A 12 22.87 93.41 33.60
N ASN A 13 21.97 93.19 32.64
CA ASN A 13 21.32 91.90 32.50
C ASN A 13 22.44 90.87 32.36
N TYR A 14 22.66 90.09 33.41
CA TYR A 14 23.41 88.85 33.30
C TYR A 14 22.55 87.94 32.43
N ASP A 15 22.79 88.01 31.12
CA ASP A 15 22.21 87.10 30.16
C ASP A 15 22.59 85.69 30.62
N ASP A 16 21.55 84.92 30.93
CA ASP A 16 21.61 83.54 31.35
C ASP A 16 22.13 82.70 30.16
N GLU A 17 23.45 82.72 29.93
CA GLU A 17 24.16 81.87 28.96
C GLU A 17 24.09 80.38 29.33
N THR A 18 23.31 80.01 30.35
CA THR A 18 23.07 78.61 30.72
C THR A 18 21.74 78.11 30.18
N LYS A 19 21.70 77.83 28.87
CA LYS A 19 21.02 76.65 28.26
C LYS A 19 20.82 76.88 26.76
N LYS A 20 21.90 76.66 25.99
CA LYS A 20 21.75 76.16 24.62
C LYS A 20 21.20 74.74 24.70
N ARG A 21 19.88 74.61 24.93
CA ARG A 21 19.17 73.34 24.80
C ARG A 21 19.33 72.91 23.35
N ASN A 22 20.19 71.92 23.13
CA ASN A 22 20.24 71.18 21.88
C ASN A 22 18.82 70.75 21.52
N LYS A 23 18.18 71.48 20.59
CA LYS A 23 16.91 71.06 20.01
C LYS A 23 17.22 69.84 19.15
N VAL A 24 17.16 68.66 19.76
CA VAL A 24 17.27 67.39 19.06
C VAL A 24 16.19 67.39 17.99
N LYS A 25 16.58 67.56 16.73
CA LYS A 25 15.68 67.44 15.59
C LYS A 25 15.14 66.02 15.61
N LYS A 26 13.86 65.85 15.95
CA LYS A 26 13.20 64.54 15.88
C LYS A 26 13.23 64.10 14.42
N ILE A 27 14.10 63.15 14.10
CA ILE A 27 14.13 62.50 12.80
C ILE A 27 12.81 61.77 12.65
N LYS A 28 11.91 62.28 11.79
CA LYS A 28 10.70 61.56 11.43
C LYS A 28 11.15 60.31 10.66
N ARG A 29 10.97 59.14 11.26
CA ARG A 29 11.20 57.87 10.57
C ARG A 29 10.22 57.79 9.42
N THR A 30 10.73 57.89 8.20
CA THR A 30 9.94 57.66 6.99
C THR A 30 9.69 56.15 6.90
N TYR A 31 8.55 55.70 7.39
CA TYR A 31 8.13 54.32 7.21
C TYR A 31 7.78 54.14 5.73
N LYS A 32 8.46 53.21 5.06
CA LYS A 32 8.13 52.84 3.68
C LYS A 32 6.76 52.16 3.72
N VAL A 33 5.73 52.86 3.23
CA VAL A 33 4.38 52.33 3.14
C VAL A 33 4.42 51.17 2.16
N VAL A 34 4.34 49.95 2.69
CA VAL A 34 4.27 48.73 1.89
C VAL A 34 2.81 48.49 1.54
N ASN A 35 2.48 48.54 0.25
CA ASN A 35 1.12 48.26 -0.21
C ASN A 35 0.72 46.82 0.19
N PRO A 36 -0.31 46.65 1.02
CA PRO A 36 -0.74 45.33 1.50
C PRO A 36 -1.30 44.46 0.36
N GLU A 37 -1.87 45.08 -0.67
CA GLU A 37 -2.41 44.39 -1.85
C GLU A 37 -1.33 43.59 -2.59
N ARG A 38 -0.13 44.15 -2.76
CA ARG A 38 0.99 43.44 -3.41
C ARG A 38 1.41 42.20 -2.63
N LYS A 39 1.35 42.24 -1.30
CA LYS A 39 1.63 41.08 -0.44
C LYS A 39 0.54 40.02 -0.57
N PHE A 40 -0.72 40.43 -0.76
CA PHE A 40 -1.85 39.52 -0.94
C PHE A 40 -1.77 38.76 -2.27
N ILE A 41 -1.44 39.45 -3.36
CA ILE A 41 -1.26 38.85 -4.69
C ILE A 41 -0.13 37.82 -4.67
N ILE A 42 1.00 38.14 -4.02
CA ILE A 42 2.13 37.21 -3.88
C ILE A 42 1.74 35.96 -3.08
N LYS A 43 0.95 36.12 -2.01
CA LYS A 43 0.43 34.99 -1.22
C LYS A 43 -0.47 34.10 -2.07
N ILE A 44 -1.45 34.67 -2.79
CA ILE A 44 -2.32 33.90 -3.68
C ILE A 44 -1.50 33.16 -4.74
N GLY A 45 -0.51 33.82 -5.37
CA GLY A 45 0.35 33.19 -6.35
C GLY A 45 1.14 32.01 -5.78
N CYS A 46 1.64 32.15 -4.55
CA CYS A 46 2.35 31.08 -3.86
C CYS A 46 1.43 29.89 -3.51
N LEU A 47 0.21 30.16 -3.06
CA LEU A 47 -0.82 29.14 -2.82
C LEU A 47 -1.21 28.40 -4.10
N ALA A 48 -1.43 29.13 -5.19
CA ALA A 48 -1.77 28.55 -6.50
C ALA A 48 -0.62 27.69 -7.04
N PHE A 49 0.63 28.14 -6.88
CA PHE A 49 1.81 27.39 -7.28
C PHE A 49 1.96 26.09 -6.48
N LEU A 50 1.75 26.15 -5.16
CA LEU A 50 1.80 24.96 -4.30
C LEU A 50 0.69 23.97 -4.65
N TYR A 51 -0.51 24.46 -4.97
CA TYR A 51 -1.63 23.64 -5.43
C TYR A 51 -1.33 22.96 -6.78
N ALA A 52 -0.72 23.68 -7.73
CA ALA A 52 -0.29 23.12 -9.00
C ALA A 52 0.75 21.99 -8.81
N LEU A 53 1.72 22.17 -7.91
CA LEU A 53 2.68 21.12 -7.57
C LEU A 53 2.01 19.88 -6.96
N LEU A 54 1.02 20.08 -6.08
CA LEU A 54 0.24 18.97 -5.52
C LEU A 54 -0.52 18.19 -6.59
N LEU A 55 -1.15 18.88 -7.54
CA LEU A 55 -1.85 18.23 -8.66
C LEU A 55 -0.90 17.41 -9.54
N VAL A 56 0.26 17.97 -9.88
CA VAL A 56 1.27 17.26 -10.68
C VAL A 56 1.78 16.03 -9.91
N PHE A 57 2.04 16.17 -8.61
CA PHE A 57 2.46 15.05 -7.77
C PHE A 57 1.40 13.94 -7.69
N LEU A 58 0.11 14.31 -7.53
CA LEU A 58 -1.00 13.36 -7.56
C LEU A 58 -1.13 12.67 -8.93
N CYS A 59 -0.92 13.41 -10.02
CA CYS A 59 -0.98 12.87 -11.37
C CYS A 59 0.14 11.83 -11.60
N ILE A 60 1.36 12.14 -11.18
CA ILE A 60 2.50 11.20 -11.25
C ILE A 60 2.19 9.96 -10.41
N LYS A 61 1.75 10.14 -9.15
CA LYS A 61 1.41 9.02 -8.26
C LYS A 61 0.28 8.14 -8.80
N SER A 62 -0.78 8.75 -9.32
CA SER A 62 -1.91 8.02 -9.90
C SER A 62 -1.49 7.22 -11.14
N SER A 63 -0.64 7.81 -11.99
CA SER A 63 -0.08 7.11 -13.15
C SER A 63 0.79 5.92 -12.72
N THR A 64 1.68 6.11 -11.75
CA THR A 64 2.53 5.02 -11.23
C THR A 64 1.73 3.89 -10.57
N LEU A 65 0.64 4.19 -9.86
CA LEU A 65 -0.24 3.16 -9.31
C LEU A 65 -1.01 2.43 -10.42
N GLY A 66 -1.47 3.16 -11.45
CA GLY A 66 -2.13 2.55 -12.61
C GLY A 66 -1.24 1.53 -13.31
N TYR A 67 0.06 1.84 -13.47
CA TYR A 67 1.02 0.89 -14.03
C TYR A 67 1.19 -0.36 -13.16
N GLN A 68 1.30 -0.20 -11.84
CA GLN A 68 1.43 -1.34 -10.92
C GLN A 68 0.18 -2.23 -10.93
N VAL A 69 -1.01 -1.64 -11.03
CA VAL A 69 -2.27 -2.38 -11.09
C VAL A 69 -2.34 -3.19 -12.38
N VAL A 70 -2.00 -2.59 -13.52
CA VAL A 70 -2.01 -3.29 -14.82
C VAL A 70 -0.94 -4.38 -14.88
N GLU A 71 0.25 -4.15 -14.32
CA GLU A 71 1.29 -5.17 -14.24
C GLU A 71 0.83 -6.38 -13.41
N LEU A 72 0.20 -6.11 -12.27
CA LEU A 72 -0.31 -7.16 -11.38
C LEU A 72 -1.48 -7.93 -12.02
N GLU A 73 -2.40 -7.23 -12.71
CA GLU A 73 -3.50 -7.85 -13.45
C GLU A 73 -2.98 -8.78 -14.57
N ASN A 74 -1.95 -8.33 -15.28
CA ASN A 74 -1.34 -9.12 -16.35
C ASN A 74 -0.61 -10.35 -15.80
N GLU A 75 0.00 -10.23 -14.61
CA GLU A 75 0.61 -11.37 -13.92
C GLU A 75 -0.43 -12.40 -13.48
N VAL A 76 -1.56 -11.97 -12.90
CA VAL A 76 -2.68 -12.86 -12.55
C VAL A 76 -3.17 -13.60 -13.80
N HIS A 77 -3.40 -12.87 -14.90
CA HIS A 77 -3.90 -13.48 -16.13
C HIS A 77 -2.91 -14.50 -16.74
N ARG A 78 -1.61 -14.23 -16.64
CA ARG A 78 -0.54 -15.17 -17.03
C ARG A 78 -0.59 -16.46 -16.20
N ILE A 79 -0.76 -16.33 -14.88
CA ILE A 79 -0.82 -17.48 -13.96
C ILE A 79 -2.08 -18.31 -14.22
N GLU A 80 -3.24 -17.67 -14.40
CA GLU A 80 -4.49 -18.36 -14.74
C GLU A 80 -4.38 -19.12 -16.06
N THR A 81 -3.81 -18.48 -17.09
CA THR A 81 -3.59 -19.11 -18.39
C THR A 81 -2.66 -20.32 -18.27
N ALA A 82 -1.58 -20.20 -17.50
CA ALA A 82 -0.66 -21.30 -17.24
C ALA A 82 -1.34 -22.46 -16.50
N ASN A 83 -2.16 -22.15 -15.48
CA ASN A 83 -2.92 -23.15 -14.73
C ASN A 83 -3.95 -23.88 -15.62
N ASN A 84 -4.70 -23.13 -16.43
CA ASN A 84 -5.66 -23.72 -17.38
C ASN A 84 -4.96 -24.63 -18.39
N ARG A 85 -3.80 -24.22 -18.90
CA ARG A 85 -2.98 -25.05 -19.79
C ARG A 85 -2.49 -26.32 -19.10
N MET A 86 -2.02 -26.23 -17.85
CA MET A 86 -1.61 -27.38 -17.07
C MET A 86 -2.79 -28.33 -16.81
N SER A 87 -3.94 -27.80 -16.42
CA SER A 87 -5.18 -28.57 -16.20
C SER A 87 -5.63 -29.29 -17.46
N PHE A 88 -5.54 -28.64 -18.62
CA PHE A 88 -5.79 -29.27 -19.92
C PHE A 88 -4.79 -30.41 -20.20
N ALA A 89 -3.49 -30.16 -20.02
CA ALA A 89 -2.47 -31.18 -20.24
C ALA A 89 -2.61 -32.38 -19.28
N ILE A 90 -3.03 -32.15 -18.04
CA ILE A 90 -3.35 -33.21 -17.08
C ILE A 90 -4.58 -33.98 -17.57
N SER A 91 -5.63 -33.29 -18.00
CA SER A 91 -6.85 -33.92 -18.51
C SER A 91 -6.58 -34.76 -19.76
N GLU A 92 -5.71 -34.27 -20.66
CA GLU A 92 -5.28 -35.02 -21.84
C GLU A 92 -4.48 -36.28 -21.45
N LYS A 93 -3.50 -36.15 -20.55
CA LYS A 93 -2.67 -37.27 -20.11
C LYS A 93 -3.41 -38.29 -19.23
N SER A 94 -4.35 -37.81 -18.43
CA SER A 94 -5.22 -38.57 -17.54
C SER A 94 -6.52 -39.01 -18.21
N SER A 95 -6.73 -38.68 -19.48
CA SER A 95 -7.91 -39.10 -20.21
C SER A 95 -7.99 -40.62 -20.22
N LEU A 96 -9.17 -41.15 -19.89
CA LEU A 96 -9.41 -42.58 -19.79
C LEU A 96 -9.03 -43.30 -21.09
N GLU A 97 -9.32 -42.71 -22.23
CA GLU A 97 -9.02 -43.24 -23.56
C GLU A 97 -7.51 -43.44 -23.79
N ARG A 98 -6.68 -42.48 -23.36
CA ARG A 98 -5.23 -42.59 -23.46
C ARG A 98 -4.69 -43.65 -22.52
N ILE A 99 -5.21 -43.71 -21.29
CA ILE A 99 -4.82 -44.73 -20.31
C ILE A 99 -5.21 -46.12 -20.81
N GLU A 100 -6.42 -46.28 -21.36
CA GLU A 100 -6.92 -47.52 -21.94
C GLU A 100 -6.03 -47.96 -23.11
N LYS A 101 -5.70 -47.03 -24.02
CA LYS A 101 -4.79 -47.31 -25.14
C LYS A 101 -3.42 -47.78 -24.68
N ILE A 102 -2.81 -47.10 -23.71
CA ILE A 102 -1.50 -47.49 -23.16
C ILE A 102 -1.60 -48.83 -22.41
N ALA A 103 -2.65 -49.05 -21.62
CA ALA A 103 -2.86 -50.30 -20.90
C ALA A 103 -3.05 -51.49 -21.85
N MET A 104 -3.81 -51.31 -22.94
CA MET A 104 -4.01 -52.35 -23.95
C MET A 104 -2.76 -52.59 -24.81
N GLN A 105 -2.09 -51.53 -25.26
CA GLN A 105 -0.98 -51.61 -26.21
C GLN A 105 0.34 -51.98 -25.53
N ASP A 106 0.69 -51.32 -24.43
CA ASP A 106 2.01 -51.43 -23.80
C ASP A 106 2.00 -52.41 -22.63
N MET A 107 0.86 -52.60 -21.96
CA MET A 107 0.72 -53.51 -20.82
C MET A 107 -0.08 -54.78 -21.11
N GLY A 108 -0.59 -54.94 -22.35
CA GLY A 108 -1.34 -56.13 -22.75
C GLY A 108 -2.62 -56.38 -21.94
N MET A 109 -3.15 -55.35 -21.27
CA MET A 109 -4.37 -55.47 -20.47
C MET A 109 -5.60 -55.55 -21.38
N VAL A 110 -6.56 -56.39 -21.03
CA VAL A 110 -7.82 -56.54 -21.77
C VAL A 110 -8.92 -55.78 -21.04
N ARG A 111 -9.73 -55.01 -21.80
CA ARG A 111 -10.86 -54.25 -21.25
C ARG A 111 -11.84 -55.19 -20.55
N ALA A 112 -12.08 -54.97 -19.26
CA ALA A 112 -13.05 -55.70 -18.48
C ALA A 112 -14.48 -55.39 -18.97
N GLY A 113 -15.00 -56.20 -19.88
CA GLY A 113 -16.34 -55.99 -20.45
C GLY A 113 -16.70 -56.89 -21.63
N PHE A 114 -15.71 -57.49 -22.30
CA PHE A 114 -15.95 -58.46 -23.36
C PHE A 114 -15.21 -59.75 -23.00
N SER A 115 -15.98 -60.81 -22.71
CA SER A 115 -15.53 -62.15 -22.31
C SER A 115 -14.72 -62.23 -21.01
N SER A 116 -15.46 -62.43 -19.92
CA SER A 116 -14.95 -62.96 -18.65
C SER A 116 -14.46 -64.39 -18.85
N GLU A 117 -13.15 -64.58 -19.02
CA GLU A 117 -12.48 -65.85 -18.68
C GLU A 117 -11.51 -65.59 -17.53
N MET A 118 -12.07 -65.68 -16.33
CA MET A 118 -11.37 -65.68 -15.05
C MET A 118 -10.50 -66.93 -14.94
N ALA A 119 -9.18 -66.78 -14.99
CA ALA A 119 -8.27 -67.75 -14.39
C ALA A 119 -8.08 -67.37 -12.90
N ILE A 120 -8.84 -68.03 -12.02
CA ILE A 120 -8.69 -67.91 -10.56
C ILE A 120 -7.71 -69.00 -10.09
N PRO A 121 -6.46 -68.68 -9.71
CA PRO A 121 -5.73 -69.54 -8.80
C PRO A 121 -6.31 -69.34 -7.38
N LYS A 122 -6.98 -70.39 -6.90
CA LYS A 122 -7.55 -70.48 -5.55
C LYS A 122 -6.41 -70.45 -4.51
N THR A 123 -6.26 -69.34 -3.81
CA THR A 123 -5.49 -69.31 -2.57
C THR A 123 -6.35 -68.68 -1.48
N GLN A 124 -6.93 -69.56 -0.65
CA GLN A 124 -7.63 -69.17 0.56
C GLN A 124 -6.60 -68.63 1.55
N HIS A 125 -6.70 -67.34 1.91
CA HIS A 125 -6.07 -66.83 3.12
C HIS A 125 -7.18 -66.30 4.03
N THR A 126 -7.42 -67.03 5.11
CA THR A 126 -8.31 -66.65 6.21
C THR A 126 -7.75 -65.41 6.90
N ILE A 127 -8.46 -64.29 6.85
CA ILE A 127 -8.16 -63.10 7.65
C ILE A 127 -9.12 -63.12 8.85
N ASN A 128 -8.55 -63.27 10.04
CA ASN A 128 -9.24 -63.15 11.31
C ASN A 128 -9.81 -61.73 11.47
N VAL A 129 -11.07 -61.67 11.88
CA VAL A 129 -11.81 -60.48 12.25
C VAL A 129 -11.15 -59.84 13.48
N ALA A 130 -10.62 -58.62 13.30
CA ALA A 130 -10.36 -57.70 14.41
C ALA A 130 -11.31 -56.50 14.23
N GLU A 131 -12.27 -56.47 15.13
CA GLU A 131 -13.27 -55.46 15.43
C GLU A 131 -12.67 -54.05 15.56
N ILE A 132 -13.06 -53.12 14.68
CA ILE A 132 -13.11 -51.69 15.00
C ILE A 132 -14.39 -51.12 14.40
N ASP A 133 -15.30 -50.85 15.32
CA ASP A 133 -16.53 -50.07 15.18
C ASP A 133 -16.35 -48.88 14.23
N SER A 134 -17.22 -48.78 13.21
CA SER A 134 -17.35 -47.60 12.37
C SER A 134 -18.80 -47.15 12.34
N GLU A 135 -19.29 -46.70 13.49
CA GLU A 135 -20.38 -45.74 13.53
C GLU A 135 -19.79 -44.33 13.35
N VAL A 136 -19.54 -43.93 12.09
CA VAL A 136 -19.32 -42.52 11.77
C VAL A 136 -20.68 -41.93 11.36
N LYS A 137 -21.35 -41.34 12.35
CA LYS A 137 -22.44 -40.38 12.12
C LYS A 137 -21.94 -39.29 11.17
N VAL A 138 -22.44 -39.33 9.94
CA VAL A 138 -22.40 -38.22 8.99
C VAL A 138 -23.37 -37.17 9.50
N THR A 139 -22.91 -36.27 10.36
CA THR A 139 -23.55 -34.96 10.49
C THR A 139 -22.83 -34.00 9.55
N ALA A 140 -23.60 -33.59 8.56
CA ALA A 140 -23.32 -32.50 7.65
C ALA A 140 -22.70 -31.30 8.38
N ASP A 141 -21.49 -30.95 7.99
CA ASP A 141 -21.07 -29.56 8.03
C ASP A 141 -20.28 -29.25 6.75
N LYS A 142 -20.88 -28.40 5.92
CA LYS A 142 -20.44 -28.08 4.55
C LYS A 142 -19.38 -26.98 4.54
N GLU A 143 -18.48 -26.98 5.53
CA GLU A 143 -17.42 -26.00 5.58
C GLU A 143 -16.05 -26.69 5.68
N LYS A 144 -15.39 -26.68 4.52
CA LYS A 144 -13.92 -26.68 4.36
C LYS A 144 -13.18 -28.00 4.63
N PRO A 145 -13.43 -29.04 3.82
CA PRO A 145 -12.49 -30.15 3.70
C PRO A 145 -11.09 -29.68 3.23
N LEU A 146 -11.02 -28.58 2.47
CA LEU A 146 -9.77 -28.03 1.94
C LEU A 146 -8.89 -27.42 3.03
N ASP A 147 -9.46 -26.66 3.96
CA ASP A 147 -8.70 -26.05 5.07
C ASP A 147 -8.10 -27.14 5.98
N ARG A 148 -8.80 -28.28 6.11
CA ARG A 148 -8.31 -29.44 6.86
C ARG A 148 -7.07 -30.06 6.22
N ILE A 149 -7.05 -30.16 4.89
CA ILE A 149 -5.91 -30.68 4.13
C ILE A 149 -4.74 -29.71 4.22
N ILE A 150 -4.97 -28.41 4.04
CA ILE A 150 -3.94 -27.37 4.12
C ILE A 150 -3.28 -27.36 5.52
N ASN A 151 -4.07 -27.41 6.58
CA ASN A 151 -3.56 -27.44 7.95
C ASN A 151 -2.76 -28.73 8.24
N SER A 152 -3.19 -29.88 7.70
CA SER A 152 -2.46 -31.13 7.86
C SER A 152 -1.10 -31.11 7.17
N LEU A 153 -1.02 -30.51 5.96
CA LEU A 153 0.21 -30.38 5.20
C LEU A 153 1.17 -29.37 5.84
N SER A 154 0.64 -28.25 6.35
CA SER A 154 1.44 -27.26 7.08
C SER A 154 2.05 -27.86 8.35
N PHE A 155 1.29 -28.70 9.07
CA PHE A 155 1.79 -29.37 10.27
C PHE A 155 2.92 -30.36 9.96
N LEU A 156 2.78 -31.13 8.87
CA LEU A 156 3.80 -32.09 8.42
C LEU A 156 5.09 -31.38 7.95
N ALA A 157 4.96 -30.24 7.27
CA ALA A 157 6.10 -29.48 6.78
C ALA A 157 6.92 -28.81 7.91
N GLN A 158 6.31 -28.57 9.07
CA GLN A 158 6.96 -27.91 10.20
C GLN A 158 7.67 -28.90 11.15
N ASN A 159 7.41 -30.20 10.98
CA ASN A 159 7.89 -31.26 11.86
C ASN A 159 8.92 -32.19 11.17
N ASN A 160 9.58 -31.69 10.11
CA ASN A 160 10.70 -32.29 9.37
C ASN A 160 11.78 -31.22 9.16
#